data_AF-A0A954KSQ2-F1
#
_entry.id   AF-A0A954KSQ2-F1
#
_cell.length_a   1.000
_cell.length_b   1.000
_cell.length_c   1.000
_cell.angle_alpha   90.00
_cell.angle_beta   90.00
_cell.angle_gamma   90.00
#
_symmetry.space_group_name_H-M   'P 1'
#
loop_
_entity.id
_entity.type
_entity.pdbx_description
1 polymer ?
#
loop_
_entity_poly.entity_id
_entity_poly.type
_entity_poly.pdbx_seq_one_letter_code
_entity_poly.pdbx_strand_id
1 'polypeptide(L)'
;FRSDEVSSLQKWEPSRENLDDRWLDLAIEKNDLALVMALARSNHKPTQKFLKKTFDEVIVKSDWNWYGLHIVSTMFEIDSPDATACLMKVLPKFQKNDVSVNWWFEQILPKAGLETAEAIEAIIPKLSEHTVDALVPYLSDMKART
;
A
#
# COMPACT_ATOMS: atom_id res chain seq x y z
N PHE A 1 13.85 16.00 -50.63
CA PHE A 1 13.14 15.54 -49.43
C PHE A 1 14.14 15.57 -48.28
N ARG A 2 14.04 16.56 -47.38
CA ARG A 2 14.93 16.68 -46.20
C ARG A 2 14.51 15.65 -45.16
N SER A 3 15.46 14.88 -44.65
CA SER A 3 15.27 13.82 -43.65
C SER A 3 15.32 14.32 -42.20
N ASP A 4 15.20 15.64 -41.98
CA ASP A 4 15.58 16.26 -40.71
C ASP A 4 14.38 16.55 -39.79
N GLU A 5 13.16 16.12 -40.14
CA GLU A 5 11.92 16.41 -39.41
C GLU A 5 11.42 15.28 -38.48
N VAL A 6 12.26 14.31 -38.10
CA VAL A 6 11.84 13.20 -37.21
C VAL A 6 12.55 13.19 -35.85
N SER A 7 13.24 14.27 -35.47
CA SER A 7 14.14 14.27 -34.29
C SER A 7 13.63 15.05 -33.06
N SER A 8 12.33 15.26 -32.88
CA SER A 8 11.83 15.93 -31.66
C SER A 8 10.58 15.34 -31.03
N LEU A 9 10.19 14.11 -31.37
CA LEU A 9 9.31 13.34 -30.49
C LEU A 9 10.13 12.85 -29.29
N GLN A 10 10.46 13.79 -28.40
CA GLN A 10 10.76 13.48 -27.02
C GLN A 10 9.64 12.55 -26.56
N LYS A 11 9.98 11.28 -26.29
CA LYS A 11 9.04 10.30 -25.77
C LYS A 11 8.36 10.92 -24.56
N TRP A 12 7.14 11.40 -24.75
CA TRP A 12 6.28 11.77 -23.65
C TRP A 12 5.87 10.46 -22.99
N GLU A 13 6.63 10.08 -21.99
CA GLU A 13 6.20 9.08 -21.04
C GLU A 13 5.42 9.84 -19.98
N PRO A 14 4.09 9.71 -19.91
CA PRO A 14 3.35 10.27 -18.80
C PRO A 14 3.86 9.58 -17.54
N SER A 15 4.69 10.28 -16.76
CA SER A 15 4.90 9.88 -15.39
C SER A 15 3.54 9.93 -14.70
N ARG A 16 3.29 8.95 -13.83
CA ARG A 16 2.08 8.93 -13.00
C ARG A 16 1.87 10.32 -12.36
N GLU A 17 2.91 10.93 -11.85
CA GLU A 17 2.87 12.26 -11.23
C GLU A 17 2.28 13.40 -12.11
N ASN A 18 2.22 13.23 -13.43
CA ASN A 18 1.68 14.23 -14.37
C ASN A 18 0.19 14.02 -14.74
N LEU A 19 -0.49 13.04 -14.14
CA LEU A 19 -1.93 12.84 -14.36
C LEU A 19 -2.76 13.84 -13.53
N ASP A 20 -3.83 14.36 -14.14
CA ASP A 20 -4.74 15.32 -13.51
C ASP A 20 -5.53 14.68 -12.35
N ASP A 21 -5.55 15.34 -11.18
CA ASP A 21 -6.24 14.86 -9.98
C ASP A 21 -7.75 14.60 -10.19
N ARG A 22 -8.37 15.25 -11.18
CA ARG A 22 -9.79 15.03 -11.51
C ARG A 22 -10.11 13.59 -11.89
N TRP A 23 -9.13 12.82 -12.39
CA TRP A 23 -9.32 11.39 -12.66
C TRP A 23 -9.48 10.59 -11.35
N LEU A 24 -8.70 10.94 -10.31
CA LEU A 24 -8.84 10.34 -8.99
C LEU A 24 -10.16 10.74 -8.33
N ASP A 25 -10.55 12.01 -8.42
CA ASP A 25 -11.83 12.48 -7.88
C ASP A 25 -13.01 11.76 -8.53
N LEU A 26 -12.98 11.58 -9.85
CA LEU A 26 -14.03 10.85 -10.57
C LEU A 26 -14.07 9.37 -10.14
N ALA A 27 -12.91 8.72 -10.00
CA ALA A 27 -12.84 7.33 -9.51
C ALA A 27 -13.44 7.18 -8.10
N ILE A 28 -13.14 8.15 -7.22
CA ILE A 28 -13.72 8.22 -5.86
C ILE A 28 -15.24 8.43 -5.94
N GLU A 29 -15.73 9.35 -6.77
CA GLU A 29 -17.16 9.62 -6.95
C GLU A 29 -17.91 8.35 -7.39
N LYS A 30 -17.30 7.53 -8.26
CA LYS A 30 -17.87 6.27 -8.72
C LYS A 30 -17.66 5.10 -7.76
N ASN A 31 -16.98 5.31 -6.62
CA ASN A 31 -16.57 4.26 -5.68
C ASN A 31 -15.78 3.12 -6.34
N ASP A 32 -14.98 3.43 -7.37
CA ASP A 32 -14.17 2.44 -8.08
C ASP A 32 -12.83 2.23 -7.36
N LEU A 33 -12.82 1.33 -6.38
CA LEU A 33 -11.61 1.04 -5.58
C LEU A 33 -10.42 0.61 -6.45
N ALA A 34 -10.65 -0.20 -7.48
CA ALA A 34 -9.57 -0.69 -8.33
C ALA A 34 -8.89 0.46 -9.07
N LEU A 35 -9.70 1.37 -9.63
CA LEU A 35 -9.19 2.55 -10.32
C LEU A 35 -8.53 3.53 -9.35
N VAL A 36 -9.09 3.73 -8.15
CA VAL A 36 -8.46 4.55 -7.11
C VAL A 36 -7.08 4.01 -6.73
N MET A 37 -6.93 2.70 -6.50
CA MET A 37 -5.63 2.11 -6.18
C MET A 37 -4.64 2.23 -7.35
N ALA A 38 -5.10 2.02 -8.59
CA ALA A 38 -4.24 2.11 -9.78
C ALA A 38 -3.73 3.54 -10.05
N LEU A 39 -4.53 4.54 -9.70
CA LEU A 39 -4.22 5.95 -9.93
C LEU A 39 -3.64 6.66 -8.71
N ALA A 40 -3.57 6.01 -7.55
CA ALA A 40 -3.21 6.65 -6.29
C ALA A 40 -1.86 7.41 -6.36
N ARG A 41 -1.77 8.49 -5.60
CA ARG A 41 -0.61 9.39 -5.52
C ARG A 41 -0.40 9.85 -4.09
N SER A 42 0.86 10.08 -3.72
CA SER A 42 1.17 10.82 -2.50
C SER A 42 0.52 12.20 -2.54
N ASN A 43 0.15 12.72 -1.37
CA ASN A 43 -0.47 14.05 -1.16
C ASN A 43 -1.92 14.26 -1.67
N HIS A 44 -2.56 13.29 -2.34
CA HIS A 44 -3.98 13.41 -2.69
C HIS A 44 -4.88 13.01 -1.50
N LYS A 45 -5.22 13.99 -0.64
CA LYS A 45 -6.00 13.80 0.59
C LYS A 45 -7.35 13.07 0.37
N PRO A 46 -8.14 13.36 -0.69
CA PRO A 46 -9.37 12.61 -0.95
C PRO A 46 -9.14 11.11 -1.13
N THR A 47 -8.08 10.72 -1.85
CA THR A 47 -7.71 9.31 -2.04
C THR A 47 -7.32 8.65 -0.72
N GLN A 48 -6.50 9.31 0.10
CA GLN A 48 -6.12 8.77 1.43
C GLN A 48 -7.35 8.52 2.30
N LYS A 49 -8.28 9.49 2.35
CA LYS A 49 -9.52 9.37 3.11
C LYS A 49 -10.43 8.26 2.57
N PHE A 50 -10.52 8.14 1.25
CA PHE A 50 -11.30 7.08 0.59
C PHE A 50 -10.74 5.70 0.95
N LEU A 51 -9.43 5.47 0.75
CA LEU A 51 -8.77 4.21 1.06
C LEU A 51 -8.94 3.83 2.55
N LYS A 52 -8.79 4.79 3.46
CA LYS A 52 -9.01 4.56 4.89
C LYS A 52 -10.45 4.14 5.21
N LYS A 53 -11.43 4.84 4.64
CA LYS A 53 -12.85 4.52 4.80
C LYS A 53 -13.15 3.12 4.26
N THR A 54 -12.71 2.82 3.04
CA THR A 54 -12.93 1.51 2.41
C THR A 54 -12.24 0.40 3.20
N PHE A 55 -11.03 0.64 3.71
CA PHE A 55 -10.35 -0.29 4.61
C PHE A 55 -11.19 -0.60 5.86
N ASP A 56 -11.66 0.43 6.56
CA ASP A 56 -12.46 0.24 7.78
C ASP A 56 -13.77 -0.52 7.46
N GLU A 57 -14.41 -0.24 6.33
CA GLU A 57 -15.62 -0.96 5.89
C GLU A 57 -15.34 -2.43 5.57
N VAL A 58 -14.22 -2.73 4.90
CA VAL A 58 -13.84 -4.09 4.51
C VAL A 58 -13.39 -4.93 5.71
N ILE A 59 -12.57 -4.36 6.59
CA ILE A 59 -11.96 -5.09 7.71
C ILE A 59 -12.96 -5.37 8.84
N VAL A 60 -14.03 -4.57 8.96
CA VAL A 60 -15.11 -4.75 9.93
C VAL A 60 -16.15 -5.76 9.44
N LYS A 61 -16.41 -5.81 8.13
CA LYS A 61 -17.52 -6.59 7.56
C LYS A 61 -17.15 -7.99 7.06
N SER A 62 -15.87 -8.28 6.83
CA SER A 62 -15.47 -9.57 6.26
C SER A 62 -14.49 -10.33 7.15
N ASP A 63 -14.66 -11.65 7.16
CA ASP A 63 -13.55 -12.57 7.36
C ASP A 63 -12.47 -12.18 6.36
N TRP A 64 -11.28 -11.96 6.88
CA TRP A 64 -10.02 -11.73 6.18
C TRP A 64 -10.10 -11.86 4.64
N ASN A 65 -10.00 -10.73 3.92
CA ASN A 65 -9.95 -10.72 2.47
C ASN A 65 -8.65 -10.09 1.95
N TRP A 66 -8.14 -10.64 0.84
CA TRP A 66 -6.94 -10.15 0.15
C TRP A 66 -7.02 -8.66 -0.21
N TYR A 67 -8.24 -8.14 -0.37
CA TYR A 67 -8.48 -6.72 -0.65
C TYR A 67 -7.97 -5.79 0.45
N GLY A 68 -8.08 -6.16 1.72
CA GLY A 68 -7.56 -5.36 2.84
C GLY A 68 -6.06 -5.08 2.71
N LEU A 69 -5.28 -6.09 2.29
CA LEU A 69 -3.85 -5.96 2.07
C LEU A 69 -3.50 -5.11 0.84
N HIS A 70 -4.24 -5.25 -0.27
CA HIS A 70 -4.05 -4.37 -1.44
C HIS A 70 -4.26 -2.90 -1.06
N ILE A 71 -5.27 -2.61 -0.24
CA ILE A 71 -5.52 -1.26 0.26
C ILE A 71 -4.35 -0.78 1.12
N VAL A 72 -3.87 -1.58 2.07
CA VAL A 72 -2.73 -1.21 2.93
C VAL A 72 -1.45 -1.01 2.10
N SER A 73 -1.16 -1.89 1.15
CA SER A 73 -0.01 -1.74 0.24
C SER A 73 -0.08 -0.43 -0.54
N THR A 74 -1.26 -0.10 -1.09
CA THR A 74 -1.50 1.17 -1.77
C THR A 74 -1.28 2.35 -0.82
N MET A 75 -1.73 2.24 0.44
CA MET A 75 -1.55 3.30 1.45
C MET A 75 -0.07 3.55 1.76
N PHE A 76 0.78 2.51 1.83
CA PHE A 76 2.22 2.68 1.97
C PHE A 76 2.86 3.28 0.70
N GLU A 77 2.39 2.90 -0.49
CA GLU A 77 2.89 3.46 -1.76
C GLU A 77 2.66 4.97 -1.92
N ILE A 78 1.65 5.51 -1.24
CA ILE A 78 1.30 6.93 -1.29
C ILE A 78 1.60 7.69 0.00
N ASP A 79 2.41 7.11 0.88
CA ASP A 79 2.83 7.69 2.16
C ASP A 79 1.62 8.13 3.03
N SER A 80 0.56 7.32 3.04
CA SER A 80 -0.64 7.63 3.81
C SER A 80 -0.33 7.59 5.31
N PRO A 81 -0.70 8.61 6.11
CA PRO A 81 -0.41 8.65 7.54
C PRO A 81 -1.12 7.53 8.33
N ASP A 82 -2.16 6.93 7.76
CA ASP A 82 -2.92 5.84 8.38
C ASP A 82 -2.37 4.44 8.06
N ALA A 83 -1.36 4.32 7.17
CA ALA A 83 -0.91 3.03 6.63
C ALA A 83 -0.47 2.04 7.73
N THR A 84 0.41 2.49 8.64
CA THR A 84 0.89 1.70 9.79
C THR A 84 -0.26 1.23 10.67
N ALA A 85 -1.18 2.13 11.03
CA ALA A 85 -2.32 1.81 11.89
C ALA A 85 -3.24 0.76 11.24
N CYS A 86 -3.45 0.85 9.93
CA CYS A 86 -4.22 -0.15 9.18
C CYS A 86 -3.50 -1.49 9.11
N LEU A 87 -2.18 -1.52 8.89
CA LEU A 87 -1.38 -2.76 8.92
C LEU A 87 -1.50 -3.48 10.28
N MET A 88 -1.47 -2.75 11.40
CA MET A 88 -1.58 -3.34 12.75
C MET A 88 -2.93 -4.00 13.01
N LYS A 89 -3.99 -3.59 12.29
CA LYS A 89 -5.31 -4.25 12.34
C LYS A 89 -5.37 -5.52 11.49
N VAL A 90 -4.50 -5.62 10.49
CA VAL A 90 -4.42 -6.75 9.55
C VAL A 90 -3.53 -7.86 10.11
N LEU A 91 -2.36 -7.53 10.66
CA LEU A 91 -1.36 -8.52 11.06
C LEU A 91 -1.89 -9.63 11.99
N PRO A 92 -2.71 -9.34 13.03
CA PRO A 92 -3.25 -10.39 13.90
C PRO A 92 -4.27 -11.32 13.23
N LYS A 93 -4.76 -10.96 12.03
CA LYS A 93 -5.73 -11.78 11.29
C LYS A 93 -5.08 -12.86 10.43
N PHE A 94 -3.76 -12.80 10.20
CA PHE A 94 -3.05 -13.84 9.46
C PHE A 94 -3.10 -15.16 10.22
N GLN A 95 -3.46 -16.21 9.52
CA GLN A 95 -3.47 -17.58 10.02
C GLN A 95 -2.19 -18.31 9.59
N LYS A 96 -1.89 -19.40 10.31
CA LYS A 96 -0.71 -20.24 10.05
C LYS A 96 -0.60 -20.76 8.60
N ASN A 97 -1.72 -20.90 7.90
CA ASN A 97 -1.77 -21.47 6.55
C ASN A 97 -1.80 -20.41 5.44
N ASP A 98 -1.64 -19.12 5.78
CA ASP A 98 -1.61 -18.04 4.78
C ASP A 98 -0.27 -18.02 4.05
N VAL A 99 -0.19 -18.82 2.97
CA VAL A 99 1.03 -19.01 2.17
C VAL A 99 1.56 -17.75 1.48
N SER A 100 0.73 -16.72 1.32
CA SER A 100 1.10 -15.47 0.66
C SER A 100 1.62 -14.40 1.62
N VAL A 101 1.67 -14.67 2.94
CA VAL A 101 2.12 -13.69 3.93
C VAL A 101 3.51 -13.14 3.62
N ASN A 102 4.43 -14.00 3.17
CA ASN A 102 5.79 -13.61 2.79
C ASN A 102 5.79 -12.66 1.60
N TRP A 103 5.08 -13.03 0.52
CA TRP A 103 4.95 -12.18 -0.67
C TRP A 103 4.39 -10.80 -0.33
N TRP A 104 3.42 -10.73 0.58
CA TRP A 104 2.85 -9.46 1.02
C TRP A 104 3.85 -8.60 1.81
N PHE A 105 4.61 -9.22 2.70
CA PHE A 105 5.65 -8.52 3.45
C PHE A 105 6.73 -7.97 2.52
N GLU A 106 7.10 -8.68 1.45
CA GLU A 106 8.00 -8.16 0.40
C GLU A 106 7.46 -6.91 -0.30
N GLN A 107 6.14 -6.75 -0.44
CA GLN A 107 5.56 -5.58 -1.11
C GLN A 107 5.39 -4.36 -0.21
N ILE A 108 5.14 -4.59 1.09
CA ILE A 108 4.74 -3.56 2.06
C ILE A 108 5.95 -3.09 2.87
N LEU A 109 6.70 -4.00 3.48
CA LEU A 109 7.73 -3.65 4.48
C LEU A 109 8.97 -2.96 3.91
N PRO A 110 9.33 -3.10 2.61
CA PRO A 110 10.33 -2.24 2.01
C PRO A 110 9.93 -0.77 1.93
N LYS A 111 8.64 -0.43 1.92
CA LYS A 111 8.13 0.95 1.87
C LYS A 111 7.82 1.53 3.25
N ALA A 112 7.86 0.69 4.28
CA ALA A 112 7.53 1.06 5.64
C ALA A 112 8.70 1.75 6.36
N GLY A 113 8.38 2.71 7.24
CA GLY A 113 9.35 3.43 8.07
C GLY A 113 9.65 2.72 9.39
N LEU A 114 10.57 3.31 10.16
CA LEU A 114 10.97 2.81 11.49
C LEU A 114 9.78 2.70 12.45
N GLU A 115 8.85 3.66 12.37
CA GLU A 115 7.63 3.67 13.18
C GLU A 115 6.75 2.45 12.94
N THR A 116 6.75 1.90 11.71
CA THR A 116 6.04 0.65 11.41
C THR A 116 6.74 -0.53 12.05
N ALA A 117 8.08 -0.57 12.03
CA ALA A 117 8.84 -1.65 12.66
C ALA A 117 8.60 -1.70 14.18
N GLU A 118 8.66 -0.55 14.86
CA GLU A 118 8.35 -0.44 16.29
C GLU A 118 6.91 -0.88 16.60
N ALA A 119 5.95 -0.48 15.77
CA ALA A 119 4.56 -0.89 15.92
C ALA A 119 4.38 -2.41 15.76
N ILE A 120 5.08 -3.04 14.81
CA ILE A 120 5.07 -4.50 14.62
C ILE A 120 5.62 -5.19 15.87
N GLU A 121 6.76 -4.73 16.39
CA GLU A 121 7.40 -5.31 17.58
C GLU A 121 6.47 -5.28 18.80
N ALA A 122 5.73 -4.18 18.98
CA ALA A 122 4.77 -4.04 20.06
C ALA A 122 3.61 -5.04 19.99
N ILE A 123 3.30 -5.60 18.81
CA ILE A 123 2.21 -6.57 18.63
C ILE A 123 2.69 -8.02 18.46
N ILE A 124 4.00 -8.30 18.41
CA ILE A 124 4.56 -9.66 18.31
C ILE A 124 3.87 -10.66 19.24
N PRO A 125 3.60 -10.35 20.54
CA PRO A 125 2.94 -11.30 21.45
C PRO A 125 1.51 -11.72 21.03
N LYS A 126 0.89 -11.00 20.10
CA LYS A 126 -0.47 -11.24 19.58
C LYS A 126 -0.45 -11.95 18.22
N LEU A 127 0.72 -12.15 17.63
CA LEU A 127 0.87 -12.76 16.32
C LEU A 127 1.09 -14.26 16.44
N SER A 128 0.77 -15.00 15.38
CA SER A 128 1.15 -16.41 15.28
C SER A 128 2.66 -16.53 15.09
N GLU A 129 3.27 -17.62 15.57
CA GLU A 129 4.69 -17.93 15.37
C GLU A 129 5.08 -17.86 13.88
N HIS A 130 4.24 -18.42 12.99
CA HIS A 130 4.41 -18.34 11.55
C HIS A 130 4.49 -16.89 11.02
N THR A 131 3.62 -16.01 11.52
CA THR A 131 3.64 -14.58 11.14
C THR A 131 4.89 -13.89 11.68
N VAL A 132 5.33 -14.22 12.89
CA VAL A 132 6.55 -13.67 13.48
C VAL A 132 7.78 -14.10 12.67
N ASP A 133 7.92 -15.38 12.37
CA ASP A 133 9.03 -15.91 11.57
C ASP A 133 9.10 -15.24 10.19
N ALA A 134 7.95 -15.00 9.57
CA ALA A 134 7.85 -14.28 8.31
C ALA A 134 8.25 -12.79 8.42
N LEU A 135 8.05 -12.15 9.58
CA LEU A 135 8.36 -10.73 9.80
C LEU A 135 9.84 -10.47 10.14
N VAL A 136 10.51 -11.41 10.81
CA VAL A 136 11.88 -11.24 11.34
C VAL A 136 12.89 -10.72 10.31
N PRO A 137 12.96 -11.23 9.06
CA PRO A 137 13.89 -10.73 8.06
C PRO A 137 13.68 -9.23 7.79
N TYR A 138 12.43 -8.80 7.65
CA TYR A 138 12.09 -7.43 7.30
C TYR A 138 12.27 -6.45 8.46
N LEU A 139 12.07 -6.89 9.70
CA LEU A 139 12.29 -6.05 10.89
C LEU A 139 13.75 -5.62 11.01
N SER A 140 14.67 -6.55 10.75
CA SER A 140 16.11 -6.25 10.74
C SER A 140 16.45 -5.24 9.64
N ASP A 141 15.90 -5.44 8.44
CA ASP A 141 16.12 -4.55 7.29
C ASP A 141 15.52 -3.16 7.48
N MET A 142 14.32 -3.04 8.08
CA MET A 142 13.70 -1.74 8.39
C MET A 142 14.58 -0.95 9.36
N LYS A 143 15.11 -1.60 10.40
CA LYS A 143 15.97 -0.94 11.39
C LYS A 143 17.32 -0.51 10.82
N ALA A 144 17.88 -1.26 9.88
CA ALA A 144 19.16 -0.93 9.26
C ALA A 144 19.10 0.24 8.24
N ARG A 145 17.89 0.63 7.80
CA ARG A 145 17.66 1.71 6.83
C ARG A 145 17.50 3.10 7.45
N THR A 146 17.48 3.19 8.78
CA THR A 146 17.29 4.43 9.54
C THR A 146 18.60 4.88 10.18
#